data_AF-A0A016UKD4-F1
#
_entry.id   AF-A0A016UKD4-F1
#
_cell.length_a   1.000
_cell.length_b   1.000
_cell.length_c   1.000
_cell.angle_alpha   90.00
_cell.angle_beta   90.00
_cell.angle_gamma   90.00
#
_symmetry.space_group_name_H-M   'P 1'
#
loop_
_entity.id
_entity.type
_entity.pdbx_description
1 polymer ?
#
loop_
_entity_poly.entity_id
_entity_poly.type
_entity_poly.pdbx_seq_one_letter_code
_entity_poly.pdbx_strand_id
1 'polypeptide(L)'
;MSEIWESLRKRARSAENSIDVKLVSLNKLNSHAGRLDSDEKSVSARQALFETLTQEIEGLLTKLTHVNDEMNDVVGAQSSAGWAMNPAVQHTLRRHREILRDYGTEFRRARDNVQQQLQREFLLAGGMSSSSQEGSCLNNRVKGSDLYLKENEHINSCDRLLDEQMSIAMATKENLQRQSMSLRGIGKKMDTLARKYPMINNVMQKIQYKKRKDAIILASVITCCLIFVFFYLKN
;
A
#
# COMPACT_ATOMS: atom_id res chain seq x y z
N MET A 1 17.46 -0.14 -23.00
CA MET A 1 16.06 -0.52 -22.71
C MET A 1 15.89 -1.13 -21.31
N SER A 2 16.75 -2.06 -20.87
CA SER A 2 16.89 -2.34 -19.41
C SER A 2 17.34 -1.10 -18.62
N GLU A 3 18.11 -0.21 -19.25
CA GLU A 3 18.50 1.08 -18.66
C GLU A 3 17.32 2.04 -18.40
N ILE A 4 16.27 1.98 -19.23
CA ILE A 4 15.07 2.82 -19.03
C ILE A 4 14.36 2.33 -17.76
N TRP A 5 14.14 1.02 -17.64
CA TRP A 5 13.60 0.39 -16.43
C TRP A 5 14.46 0.66 -15.19
N GLU A 6 15.78 0.58 -15.31
CA GLU A 6 16.71 0.88 -14.22
C GLU A 6 16.65 2.36 -13.79
N SER A 7 16.59 3.28 -14.76
CA SER A 7 16.49 4.72 -14.49
C SER A 7 15.18 5.09 -13.80
N LEU A 8 14.08 4.44 -14.19
CA LEU A 8 12.77 4.62 -13.59
C LEU A 8 12.77 4.13 -12.14
N ARG A 9 13.38 2.96 -11.88
CA ARG A 9 13.53 2.42 -10.50
C ARG A 9 14.37 3.33 -9.62
N LYS A 10 15.47 3.87 -10.13
CA LYS A 10 16.30 4.85 -9.40
C LYS A 10 15.49 6.12 -9.09
N ARG A 11 14.69 6.60 -10.04
CA ARG A 11 13.83 7.77 -9.86
C ARG A 11 12.73 7.54 -8.82
N ALA A 12 12.08 6.38 -8.84
CA ALA A 12 11.11 5.98 -7.83
C ALA A 12 11.74 5.93 -6.44
N ARG A 13 12.87 5.23 -6.27
CA ARG A 13 13.59 5.14 -4.98
C ARG A 13 14.02 6.51 -4.45
N SER A 14 14.47 7.41 -5.33
CA SER A 14 14.85 8.76 -4.92
C SER A 14 13.65 9.60 -4.46
N ALA A 15 12.48 9.42 -5.09
CA ALA A 15 11.24 10.06 -4.66
C ALA A 15 10.75 9.48 -3.33
N GLU A 16 10.78 8.16 -3.17
CA GLU A 16 10.44 7.46 -1.92
C GLU A 16 11.30 7.95 -0.75
N ASN A 17 12.63 8.03 -0.93
CA ASN A 17 13.53 8.53 0.11
C ASN A 17 13.25 9.99 0.48
N SER A 18 12.93 10.83 -0.50
CA SER A 18 12.55 12.22 -0.26
C SER A 18 11.22 12.34 0.51
N ILE A 19 10.25 11.48 0.20
CA ILE A 19 8.96 11.40 0.92
C ILE A 19 9.19 10.99 2.37
N ASP A 20 10.03 9.98 2.62
CA ASP A 20 10.31 9.47 3.97
C ASP A 20 10.93 10.55 4.88
N VAL A 21 11.96 11.24 4.39
CA VAL A 21 12.61 12.34 5.13
C VAL A 21 11.62 13.47 5.47
N LYS A 22 10.74 13.83 4.53
CA LYS A 22 9.74 14.87 4.74
C LYS A 22 8.60 14.41 5.66
N LEU A 23 8.17 13.16 5.58
CA LEU A 23 7.19 12.57 6.52
C LEU A 23 7.72 12.53 7.95
N VAL A 24 8.99 12.18 8.14
CA VAL A 24 9.64 12.26 9.45
C VAL A 24 9.64 13.71 9.96
N SER A 25 9.92 14.67 9.10
CA SER A 25 9.91 16.10 9.46
C SER A 25 8.50 16.59 9.82
N LEU A 26 7.47 16.16 9.09
CA LEU A 26 6.07 16.46 9.38
C LEU A 26 5.62 15.83 10.72
N ASN A 27 6.04 14.59 11.01
CA ASN A 27 5.79 13.95 12.30
C ASN A 27 6.54 14.61 13.47
N LYS A 28 7.70 15.23 13.22
CA LYS A 28 8.41 16.03 14.23
C LYS A 28 7.65 17.30 14.60
N LEU A 29 6.97 17.96 13.65
CA LEU A 29 6.09 19.10 13.98
C LEU A 29 5.01 18.70 14.99
N ASN A 30 4.51 17.46 14.93
CA ASN A 30 3.57 16.93 15.91
C ASN A 30 4.19 16.78 17.31
N SER A 31 5.42 16.26 17.38
CA SER A 31 6.11 15.99 18.67
C SER A 31 6.47 17.26 19.44
N HIS A 32 6.68 18.39 18.75
CA HIS A 32 7.03 19.67 19.37
C HIS A 32 5.85 20.40 20.01
N ALA A 33 4.61 19.98 19.75
CA ALA A 33 3.39 20.59 20.28
C ALA A 33 3.23 20.45 21.80
N GLY A 34 3.79 19.40 22.41
CA GLY A 34 3.63 19.13 23.85
C GLY A 34 4.57 19.90 24.78
N ARG A 35 5.51 20.70 24.26
CA ARG A 35 6.68 21.17 25.04
C ARG A 35 6.97 22.67 24.99
N LEU A 36 6.20 23.46 24.23
CA LEU A 36 6.46 24.89 24.06
C LEU A 36 5.27 25.72 24.54
N ASP A 37 5.61 26.62 25.46
CA ASP A 37 4.84 27.78 25.90
C ASP A 37 4.14 28.44 24.69
N SER A 38 2.81 28.47 24.71
CA SER A 38 1.96 28.84 23.56
C SER A 38 2.01 30.36 23.30
N ASP A 39 3.07 30.80 22.61
CA ASP A 39 3.10 32.10 21.97
C ASP A 39 2.36 32.03 20.61
N GLU A 40 1.39 32.92 20.38
CA GLU A 40 0.51 32.93 19.19
C GLU A 40 1.30 32.96 17.87
N LYS A 41 2.46 33.65 17.88
CA LYS A 41 3.38 33.73 16.73
C LYS A 41 4.05 32.39 16.40
N SER A 42 4.25 31.53 17.40
CA SER A 42 4.81 30.18 17.24
C SER A 42 3.82 29.20 16.60
N VAL A 43 2.51 29.37 16.86
CA VAL A 43 1.45 28.56 16.24
C VAL A 43 1.33 28.86 14.75
N SER A 44 1.26 30.15 14.39
CA SER A 44 1.16 30.60 13.00
C SER A 44 2.36 30.17 12.14
N ALA A 45 3.59 30.27 12.68
CA ALA A 45 4.79 29.80 12.00
C ALA A 45 4.79 28.27 11.77
N ARG A 46 4.34 27.48 12.75
CA ARG A 46 4.21 26.03 12.60
C ARG A 46 3.15 25.64 11.59
N GLN A 47 2.05 26.39 11.50
CA GLN A 47 1.00 26.17 10.52
C GLN A 47 1.49 26.44 9.09
N ALA A 48 2.25 27.52 8.87
CA ALA A 48 2.86 27.81 7.58
C ALA A 48 3.87 26.72 7.15
N LEU A 49 4.68 26.23 8.10
CA LEU A 49 5.61 25.12 7.86
C LEU A 49 4.88 23.81 7.56
N PHE A 50 3.79 23.52 8.27
CA PHE A 50 2.95 22.36 8.02
C PHE A 50 2.35 22.40 6.61
N GLU A 51 1.78 23.54 6.21
CA GLU A 51 1.20 23.73 4.87
C GLU A 51 2.26 23.52 3.78
N THR A 52 3.45 24.12 3.96
CA THR A 52 4.57 23.96 3.02
C THR A 52 5.00 22.50 2.88
N LEU A 53 5.22 21.80 4.00
CA LEU A 53 5.61 20.39 3.98
C LEU A 53 4.52 19.49 3.38
N THR A 54 3.25 19.81 3.63
CA THR A 54 2.10 19.09 3.08
C THR A 54 2.08 19.20 1.56
N GLN A 55 2.19 20.42 1.02
CA GLN A 55 2.24 20.66 -0.43
C GLN A 55 3.45 19.99 -1.08
N GLU A 56 4.62 20.02 -0.44
CA GLU A 56 5.82 19.35 -0.96
C GLU A 56 5.68 17.82 -0.98
N ILE A 57 5.08 17.21 0.04
CA ILE A 57 4.84 15.76 0.09
C ILE A 57 3.82 15.37 -0.97
N GLU A 58 2.74 16.13 -1.17
CA GLU A 58 1.77 15.91 -2.24
C GLU A 58 2.42 16.00 -3.64
N GLY A 59 3.30 16.98 -3.86
CA GLY A 59 4.10 17.10 -5.08
C GLY A 59 5.03 15.91 -5.31
N LEU A 60 5.62 15.33 -4.25
CA LEU A 60 6.43 14.12 -4.38
C LEU A 60 5.58 12.87 -4.61
N LEU A 61 4.40 12.78 -4.01
CA LEU A 61 3.46 11.65 -4.17
C LEU A 61 2.91 11.60 -5.60
N THR A 62 2.56 12.76 -6.17
CA THR A 62 2.16 12.88 -7.59
C THR A 62 3.31 12.50 -8.53
N LYS A 63 4.53 12.95 -8.25
CA LYS A 63 5.73 12.54 -9.00
C LYS A 63 5.98 11.04 -8.92
N LEU A 64 5.85 10.42 -7.75
CA LEU A 64 6.01 8.97 -7.57
C LEU A 64 4.90 8.20 -8.31
N THR A 65 3.67 8.72 -8.32
CA THR A 65 2.55 8.16 -9.08
C THR A 65 2.86 8.17 -10.58
N HIS A 66 3.29 9.30 -11.12
CA HIS A 66 3.69 9.41 -12.53
C HIS A 66 4.80 8.42 -12.90
N VAL A 67 5.83 8.29 -12.07
CA VAL A 67 6.92 7.32 -12.31
C VAL A 67 6.42 5.88 -12.28
N ASN A 68 5.44 5.56 -11.43
CA ASN A 68 4.84 4.23 -11.36
C ASN A 68 3.93 3.94 -12.57
N ASP A 69 3.23 4.96 -13.08
CA ASP A 69 2.43 4.85 -14.30
C ASP A 69 3.34 4.68 -15.53
N GLU A 70 4.43 5.44 -15.64
CA GLU A 70 5.47 5.23 -16.66
C GLU A 70 6.07 3.82 -16.58
N MET A 71 6.32 3.30 -15.36
CA MET A 71 6.79 1.92 -15.18
C MET A 71 5.78 0.91 -15.69
N ASN A 72 4.50 1.15 -15.42
CA ASN A 72 3.42 0.27 -15.85
C ASN A 72 3.24 0.30 -17.38
N ASP A 73 3.36 1.47 -18.00
CA ASP A 73 3.26 1.62 -19.45
C ASP A 73 4.44 0.98 -20.16
N VAL A 74 5.66 1.14 -19.64
CA VAL A 74 6.86 0.49 -20.17
C VAL A 74 6.74 -1.04 -20.09
N VAL A 75 6.17 -1.59 -19.01
CA VAL A 75 5.94 -3.03 -18.85
C VAL A 75 4.76 -3.51 -19.71
N GLY A 76 3.70 -2.72 -19.83
CA GLY A 76 2.49 -3.03 -20.60
C GLY A 76 2.71 -3.00 -22.12
N ALA A 77 3.40 -1.97 -22.63
CA ALA A 77 3.79 -1.85 -24.02
C ALA A 77 4.74 -2.98 -24.47
N GLN A 78 5.43 -3.60 -23.53
CA GLN A 78 6.39 -4.68 -23.78
C GLN A 78 5.89 -6.04 -23.30
N SER A 79 4.57 -6.21 -23.16
CA SER A 79 3.94 -7.47 -22.78
C SER A 79 4.28 -8.66 -23.70
N SER A 80 4.78 -8.40 -24.92
CA SER A 80 5.30 -9.38 -25.87
C SER A 80 6.80 -9.68 -25.74
N ALA A 81 7.55 -8.89 -24.97
CA ALA A 81 8.99 -9.07 -24.76
C ALA A 81 9.25 -9.97 -23.53
N GLY A 82 10.04 -11.03 -23.70
CA GLY A 82 10.27 -12.06 -22.67
C GLY A 82 10.83 -11.55 -21.33
N TRP A 83 11.42 -10.35 -21.29
CA TRP A 83 11.93 -9.75 -20.06
C TRP A 83 10.83 -9.05 -19.23
N ALA A 84 9.78 -8.52 -19.85
CA ALA A 84 8.65 -7.87 -19.16
C ALA A 84 7.67 -8.88 -18.53
N MET A 85 7.69 -10.12 -19.04
CA MET A 85 7.01 -11.28 -18.44
C MET A 85 7.76 -11.89 -17.26
N ASN A 86 8.96 -11.38 -16.93
CA ASN A 86 9.74 -11.89 -15.81
C ASN A 86 8.96 -11.66 -14.49
N PRO A 87 8.69 -12.70 -13.70
CA PRO A 87 7.98 -12.59 -12.42
C PRO A 87 8.61 -11.57 -11.45
N ALA A 88 9.93 -11.36 -11.52
CA ALA A 88 10.62 -10.37 -10.69
C ALA A 88 10.25 -8.93 -11.04
N VAL A 89 10.02 -8.62 -12.33
CA VAL A 89 9.63 -7.29 -12.81
C VAL A 89 8.19 -6.98 -12.38
N GLN A 90 7.29 -7.95 -12.57
CA GLN A 90 5.89 -7.86 -12.14
C GLN A 90 5.77 -7.69 -10.62
N HIS A 91 6.58 -8.43 -9.84
CA HIS A 91 6.63 -8.29 -8.39
C HIS A 91 7.15 -6.91 -7.96
N THR A 92 8.20 -6.41 -8.62
CA THR A 92 8.76 -5.07 -8.31
C THR A 92 7.75 -3.96 -8.57
N LEU A 93 7.01 -4.03 -9.68
CA LEU A 93 5.96 -3.07 -10.01
C LEU A 93 4.81 -3.09 -8.99
N ARG A 94 4.37 -4.30 -8.61
CA ARG A 94 3.37 -4.46 -7.54
C ARG A 94 3.86 -3.87 -6.22
N ARG A 95 5.12 -4.09 -5.87
CA ARG A 95 5.73 -3.55 -4.64
C ARG A 95 5.74 -2.03 -4.64
N HIS A 96 6.12 -1.38 -5.75
CA HIS A 96 6.09 0.09 -5.85
C HIS A 96 4.66 0.66 -5.72
N ARG A 97 3.63 -0.04 -6.23
CA ARG A 97 2.22 0.35 -6.00
C ARG A 97 1.79 0.21 -4.54
N GLU A 98 2.18 -0.87 -3.87
CA GLU A 98 1.91 -1.06 -2.45
C GLU A 98 2.59 0.04 -1.61
N ILE A 99 3.86 0.31 -1.88
CA ILE A 99 4.64 1.38 -1.21
C ILE A 99 3.99 2.75 -1.43
N LEU A 100 3.59 3.09 -2.66
CA LEU A 100 2.88 4.35 -2.94
C LEU A 100 1.58 4.47 -2.14
N ARG A 101 0.80 3.38 -2.05
CA ARG A 101 -0.44 3.37 -1.27
C ARG A 101 -0.15 3.57 0.22
N ASP A 102 0.85 2.88 0.74
CA ASP A 102 1.26 2.97 2.14
C ASP A 102 1.72 4.39 2.48
N TYR A 103 2.53 5.04 1.63
CA TYR A 103 2.90 6.45 1.79
C TYR A 103 1.68 7.38 1.74
N GLY A 104 0.70 7.14 0.86
CA GLY A 104 -0.53 7.92 0.80
C GLY A 104 -1.44 7.75 2.03
N THR A 105 -1.43 6.59 2.67
CA THR A 105 -2.15 6.38 3.94
C THR A 105 -1.42 7.00 5.12
N GLU A 106 -0.09 6.83 5.20
CA GLU A 106 0.74 7.41 6.26
C GLU A 106 0.73 8.94 6.19
N PHE A 107 0.80 9.53 4.98
CA PHE A 107 0.69 10.97 4.79
C PHE A 107 -0.65 11.52 5.30
N ARG A 108 -1.78 10.91 4.91
CA ARG A 108 -3.10 11.33 5.40
C ARG A 108 -3.19 11.24 6.92
N ARG A 109 -2.74 10.11 7.49
CA ARG A 109 -2.73 9.93 8.95
C ARG A 109 -1.89 10.99 9.66
N ALA A 110 -0.68 11.27 9.16
CA ALA A 110 0.22 12.26 9.74
C ALA A 110 -0.34 13.69 9.61
N ARG A 111 -0.89 14.02 8.44
CA ARG A 111 -1.56 15.30 8.17
C ARG A 111 -2.74 15.54 9.09
N ASP A 112 -3.64 14.56 9.21
CA ASP A 112 -4.83 14.68 10.04
C ASP A 112 -4.46 14.81 11.53
N ASN A 113 -3.41 14.11 11.98
CA ASN A 113 -2.90 14.21 13.34
C ASN A 113 -2.32 15.61 13.65
N VAL A 114 -1.49 16.16 12.76
CA VAL A 114 -0.93 17.52 12.92
C VAL A 114 -2.04 18.57 12.83
N GLN A 115 -3.01 18.41 11.95
CA GLN A 115 -4.15 19.32 11.82
C GLN A 115 -5.01 19.33 13.10
N GLN A 116 -5.31 18.16 13.67
CA GLN A 116 -6.02 18.07 14.95
C GLN A 116 -5.25 18.75 16.07
N GLN A 117 -3.93 18.63 16.09
CA GLN A 117 -3.09 19.28 17.09
C GLN A 117 -3.05 20.80 16.93
N LEU A 118 -2.90 21.30 15.70
CA LEU A 118 -2.97 22.74 15.40
C LEU A 118 -4.35 23.33 15.77
N GLN A 119 -5.42 22.59 15.49
CA GLN A 119 -6.77 23.00 15.91
C GLN A 119 -6.92 23.05 17.44
N ARG A 120 -6.40 22.05 18.15
CA ARG A 120 -6.38 22.06 19.63
C ARG A 120 -5.62 23.25 20.18
N GLU A 121 -4.45 23.54 19.62
CA GLU A 121 -3.64 24.69 20.04
C GLU A 121 -4.31 26.02 19.73
N PHE A 122 -4.95 26.16 18.56
CA PHE A 122 -5.72 27.36 18.20
C PHE A 122 -6.90 27.59 19.16
N LEU A 123 -7.63 26.53 19.52
CA LEU A 123 -8.72 26.60 20.49
C LEU A 123 -8.23 26.97 21.90
N LEU A 124 -7.09 26.42 22.34
CA LEU A 124 -6.48 26.75 23.64
C LEU A 124 -5.91 28.18 23.67
N ALA A 125 -5.27 28.62 22.59
CA ALA A 125 -4.77 29.99 22.45
C ALA A 125 -5.92 31.02 22.50
N GLY A 126 -7.06 30.73 21.86
CA GLY A 126 -8.26 31.58 21.93
C GLY A 126 -8.93 31.61 23.31
N GLY A 127 -8.85 30.50 24.07
CA GLY A 127 -9.39 30.42 25.44
C GLY A 127 -8.50 31.09 26.51
N MET A 128 -7.18 31.04 26.34
CA MET A 128 -6.23 31.65 27.29
C MET A 128 -6.05 33.16 27.07
N SER A 129 -6.14 33.63 25.82
CA SER A 129 -6.09 35.07 25.50
C SER A 129 -7.31 35.84 26.05
N SER A 130 -8.50 35.23 26.07
CA SER A 130 -9.70 35.81 26.69
C SER A 130 -9.71 35.77 28.22
N SER A 131 -8.97 34.84 28.85
CA SER A 131 -8.84 34.76 30.30
C SER A 131 -7.94 35.84 30.92
N SER A 132 -7.04 36.43 30.12
CA SER A 132 -6.05 37.40 30.64
C SER A 132 -6.44 38.86 30.41
N GLN A 133 -7.52 39.10 29.64
CA GLN A 133 -7.99 40.43 29.26
C GLN A 133 -9.51 40.59 29.47
N GLU A 134 -10.05 40.14 30.61
CA GLU A 134 -11.43 40.48 30.95
C GLU A 134 -11.57 40.78 32.45
N GLY A 135 -10.96 41.90 32.84
CA GLY A 135 -11.28 42.62 34.07
C GLY A 135 -12.68 43.28 34.03
N SER A 136 -13.71 42.54 33.64
CA SER A 136 -15.09 43.00 33.72
C SER A 136 -15.99 41.84 34.12
N CYS A 137 -16.03 41.60 35.43
CA CYS A 137 -17.22 41.10 36.08
C CYS A 137 -18.40 41.95 35.58
N LEU A 138 -19.38 41.35 34.87
CA LEU A 138 -20.79 41.80 34.81
C LEU A 138 -21.69 41.00 33.84
N ASN A 139 -21.23 39.93 33.17
CA ASN A 139 -22.13 39.16 32.28
C ASN A 139 -22.08 37.63 32.44
N ASN A 140 -22.40 37.13 33.64
CA ASN A 140 -22.45 35.70 33.94
C ASN A 140 -23.68 34.97 33.33
N ARG A 141 -24.68 35.68 32.79
CA ARG A 141 -25.90 35.07 32.23
C ARG A 141 -25.83 34.78 30.73
N VAL A 142 -25.13 35.60 29.95
CA VAL A 142 -24.95 35.37 28.50
C VAL A 142 -23.89 34.29 28.23
N LYS A 143 -22.85 34.18 29.08
CA LYS A 143 -21.83 33.12 28.98
C LYS A 143 -22.41 31.70 29.02
N GLY A 144 -23.52 31.49 29.74
CA GLY A 144 -24.22 30.20 29.75
C GLY A 144 -24.86 29.87 28.41
N SER A 145 -25.66 30.77 27.83
CA SER A 145 -26.34 30.48 26.56
C SER A 145 -25.37 30.34 25.39
N ASP A 146 -24.28 31.10 25.38
CA ASP A 146 -23.24 31.02 24.35
C ASP A 146 -22.49 29.68 24.43
N LEU A 147 -22.23 29.20 25.65
CA LEU A 147 -21.62 27.89 25.87
C LEU A 147 -22.53 26.76 25.37
N TYR A 148 -23.84 26.81 25.66
CA TYR A 148 -24.80 25.82 25.19
C TYR A 148 -24.99 25.87 23.67
N LEU A 149 -24.98 27.06 23.06
CA LEU A 149 -25.09 27.20 21.60
C LEU A 149 -23.88 26.57 20.91
N LYS A 150 -22.68 26.85 21.43
CA LYS A 150 -21.44 26.25 20.96
C LYS A 150 -21.43 24.73 21.16
N GLU A 151 -21.88 24.23 22.31
CA GLU A 151 -22.03 22.78 22.55
C GLU A 151 -22.98 22.13 21.54
N ASN A 152 -24.07 22.81 21.20
CA ASN A 152 -25.03 22.34 20.20
C ASN A 152 -24.42 22.30 18.78
N GLU A 153 -23.58 23.28 18.44
CA GLU A 153 -22.81 23.27 17.19
C GLU A 153 -21.78 22.13 17.15
N HIS A 154 -21.14 21.84 18.29
CA HIS A 154 -20.26 20.68 18.44
C HIS A 154 -21.00 19.36 18.29
N ILE A 155 -22.19 19.22 18.88
CA ILE A 155 -23.04 18.02 18.74
C ILE A 155 -23.43 17.81 17.29
N ASN A 156 -23.90 18.85 16.60
CA ASN A 156 -24.25 18.77 15.18
C ASN A 156 -23.04 18.44 14.28
N SER A 157 -21.86 18.95 14.63
CA SER A 157 -20.62 18.62 13.92
C SER A 157 -20.20 17.17 14.17
N CYS A 158 -20.33 16.68 15.41
CA CYS A 158 -20.08 15.28 15.76
C CYS A 158 -21.05 14.34 15.05
N ASP A 159 -22.33 14.71 14.92
CA ASP A 159 -23.35 13.89 14.25
C ASP A 159 -23.01 13.70 12.75
N ARG A 160 -22.60 14.79 12.07
CA ARG A 160 -22.13 14.70 10.66
C ARG A 160 -20.88 13.84 10.49
N LEU A 161 -19.92 13.93 11.42
CA LEU A 161 -18.71 13.11 11.40
C LEU A 161 -19.03 11.63 11.70
N LEU A 162 -19.99 11.35 12.57
CA LEU A 162 -20.46 10.00 12.84
C LEU A 162 -21.16 9.39 11.62
N ASP A 163 -21.97 10.16 10.89
CA ASP A 163 -22.57 9.72 9.63
C ASP A 163 -21.51 9.40 8.56
N GLU A 164 -20.47 10.22 8.45
CA GLU A 164 -19.36 9.96 7.53
C GLU A 164 -18.59 8.68 7.92
N GLN A 165 -18.30 8.49 9.21
CA GLN A 165 -17.65 7.28 9.70
C GLN A 165 -18.54 6.03 9.53
N MET A 166 -19.86 6.17 9.72
CA MET A 166 -20.83 5.10 9.48
C MET A 166 -20.86 4.71 8.00
N SER A 167 -20.83 5.69 7.10
CA SER A 167 -20.74 5.48 5.65
C SER A 167 -19.44 4.76 5.26
N ILE A 168 -18.29 5.21 5.79
CA ILE A 168 -16.98 4.57 5.55
C ILE A 168 -16.95 3.14 6.12
N ALA A 169 -17.52 2.92 7.30
CA ALA A 169 -17.60 1.59 7.92
C ALA A 169 -18.50 0.65 7.10
N MET A 170 -19.64 1.14 6.61
CA MET A 170 -20.53 0.36 5.73
C MET A 170 -19.86 0.02 4.40
N ALA A 171 -19.18 0.98 3.76
CA ALA A 171 -18.42 0.75 2.54
C ALA A 171 -17.27 -0.25 2.75
N THR A 172 -16.61 -0.21 3.91
CA THR A 172 -15.55 -1.16 4.27
C THR A 172 -16.12 -2.55 4.53
N LYS A 173 -17.25 -2.66 5.23
CA LYS A 173 -17.97 -3.94 5.43
C LYS A 173 -18.38 -4.56 4.09
N GLU A 174 -18.93 -3.77 3.18
CA GLU A 174 -19.31 -4.25 1.85
C GLU A 174 -18.09 -4.70 1.04
N ASN A 175 -17.01 -3.93 1.05
CA ASN A 175 -15.76 -4.31 0.40
C ASN A 175 -15.14 -5.59 0.99
N LEU A 176 -15.16 -5.78 2.31
CA LEU A 176 -14.72 -7.01 2.97
C LEU A 176 -15.62 -8.20 2.62
N GLN A 177 -16.94 -8.00 2.52
CA GLN A 177 -17.87 -9.04 2.10
C GLN A 177 -17.64 -9.45 0.62
N ARG A 178 -17.39 -8.47 -0.26
CA ARG A 178 -17.01 -8.72 -1.67
C ARG A 178 -15.66 -9.46 -1.75
N GLN A 179 -14.68 -9.09 -0.93
CA GLN A 179 -13.39 -9.79 -0.84
C GLN A 179 -13.55 -11.22 -0.33
N SER A 180 -14.36 -11.46 0.71
CA SER A 180 -14.68 -12.79 1.23
C SER A 180 -15.30 -13.69 0.16
N MET A 181 -16.23 -13.15 -0.64
CA MET A 181 -16.84 -13.86 -1.76
C MET A 181 -15.81 -14.20 -2.86
N SER A 182 -14.91 -13.27 -3.17
CA SER A 182 -13.80 -13.49 -4.11
C SER A 182 -12.83 -14.57 -3.62
N LEU A 183 -12.43 -14.53 -2.33
CA LEU A 183 -11.60 -15.56 -1.70
C LEU A 183 -12.27 -16.94 -1.75
N ARG A 184 -13.58 -17.00 -1.51
CA ARG A 184 -14.37 -18.23 -1.64
C ARG A 184 -14.41 -18.72 -3.11
N GLY A 185 -14.40 -17.81 -4.07
CA GLY A 185 -14.24 -18.11 -5.50
C GLY A 185 -12.85 -18.68 -5.84
N ILE A 186 -11.78 -18.13 -5.25
CA ILE A 186 -10.42 -18.64 -5.39
C ILE A 186 -10.31 -20.04 -4.78
N GLY A 187 -10.90 -20.28 -3.61
CA GLY A 187 -10.95 -21.61 -2.99
C GLY A 187 -11.57 -22.67 -3.90
N LYS A 188 -12.67 -22.34 -4.61
CA LYS A 188 -13.29 -23.23 -5.61
C LYS A 188 -12.38 -23.49 -6.82
N LYS A 189 -11.67 -22.47 -7.31
CA LYS A 189 -10.69 -22.63 -8.40
C LYS A 189 -9.51 -23.49 -7.96
N MET A 190 -9.05 -23.33 -6.72
CA MET A 190 -7.97 -24.14 -6.13
C MET A 190 -8.39 -25.60 -5.92
N ASP A 191 -9.62 -25.86 -5.48
CA ASP A 191 -10.18 -27.22 -5.43
C ASP A 191 -10.26 -27.84 -6.83
N THR A 192 -10.65 -27.04 -7.84
CA THR A 192 -10.68 -27.48 -9.24
C THR A 192 -9.27 -27.79 -9.79
N LEU A 193 -8.26 -26.99 -9.41
CA LEU A 193 -6.84 -27.23 -9.73
C LEU A 193 -6.29 -28.48 -9.01
N ALA A 194 -6.63 -28.67 -7.74
CA ALA A 194 -6.26 -29.84 -6.96
C ALA A 194 -6.85 -31.13 -7.56
N ARG A 195 -8.10 -31.07 -8.06
CA ARG A 195 -8.71 -32.19 -8.82
C ARG A 195 -8.04 -32.46 -10.16
N LYS A 196 -7.37 -31.48 -10.77
CA LYS A 196 -6.59 -31.68 -12.02
C LYS A 196 -5.15 -32.18 -11.79
N TYR A 197 -4.61 -32.02 -10.58
CA TYR A 197 -3.30 -32.56 -10.21
C TYR A 197 -3.15 -34.09 -10.41
N PRO A 198 -4.11 -34.96 -10.06
CA PRO A 198 -4.02 -36.39 -10.37
C PRO A 198 -4.10 -36.70 -11.87
N MET A 199 -4.69 -35.81 -12.69
CA MET A 199 -4.72 -35.98 -14.14
C MET A 199 -3.37 -35.63 -14.78
N ILE A 200 -2.65 -34.64 -14.24
CA ILE A 200 -1.26 -34.34 -14.62
C ILE A 200 -0.34 -35.51 -14.27
N ASN A 201 -0.54 -36.17 -13.12
CA ASN A 201 0.22 -37.37 -12.76
C ASN A 201 -0.02 -38.53 -13.75
N ASN A 202 -1.26 -38.72 -14.23
CA ASN A 202 -1.56 -39.72 -15.26
C ASN A 202 -0.88 -39.42 -16.61
N VAL A 203 -0.80 -38.14 -17.01
CA VAL A 203 -0.08 -37.73 -18.22
C VAL A 203 1.43 -37.93 -18.04
N MET A 204 1.98 -37.57 -16.88
CA MET A 204 3.39 -37.77 -16.54
C MET A 204 3.75 -39.26 -16.51
N GLN A 205 2.90 -40.11 -15.95
CA GLN A 205 3.09 -41.57 -15.96
C GLN A 205 3.02 -42.16 -17.38
N LYS A 206 2.10 -41.69 -18.23
CA LYS A 206 2.04 -42.12 -19.64
C LYS A 206 3.30 -41.76 -20.42
N ILE A 207 3.89 -40.59 -20.16
CA ILE A 207 5.16 -40.17 -20.75
C ILE A 207 6.32 -41.06 -20.27
N GLN A 208 6.38 -41.35 -18.98
CA GLN A 208 7.41 -42.23 -18.40
C GLN A 208 7.30 -43.67 -18.89
N TYR A 209 6.09 -44.18 -19.12
CA TYR A 209 5.87 -45.54 -19.62
C TYR A 209 6.38 -45.72 -21.05
N LYS A 210 6.21 -44.71 -21.92
CA LYS A 210 6.73 -44.75 -23.29
C LYS A 210 8.27 -44.77 -23.31
N LYS A 211 8.92 -43.93 -22.48
CA LYS A 211 10.38 -43.94 -22.32
C LYS A 211 10.92 -45.26 -21.76
N ARG A 212 10.21 -45.90 -20.82
CA ARG A 212 10.62 -47.21 -20.28
C ARG A 212 10.53 -48.34 -21.31
N LYS A 213 9.49 -48.33 -22.17
CA LYS A 213 9.35 -49.35 -23.22
C LYS A 213 10.50 -49.30 -24.21
N ASP A 214 10.87 -48.12 -24.69
CA ASP A 214 11.97 -47.97 -25.65
C ASP A 214 13.30 -48.42 -25.05
N ALA A 215 13.54 -48.12 -23.76
CA ALA A 215 14.73 -48.58 -23.05
C ALA A 215 14.79 -50.11 -22.88
N ILE A 216 13.66 -50.77 -22.60
CA ILE A 216 13.59 -52.24 -22.46
C ILE A 216 13.86 -52.91 -23.81
N ILE A 217 13.29 -52.39 -24.90
CA ILE A 217 13.51 -52.93 -26.25
C ILE A 217 14.99 -52.81 -26.64
N LEU A 218 15.60 -51.65 -26.42
CA LEU A 218 17.03 -51.44 -26.69
C LEU A 218 17.92 -52.38 -25.87
N ALA A 219 17.65 -52.53 -24.57
CA ALA A 219 18.40 -53.44 -23.70
C ALA A 219 18.29 -54.89 -24.19
N SER A 220 17.09 -55.35 -24.55
CA SER A 220 16.86 -56.71 -25.05
C SER A 220 17.64 -57.00 -26.34
N VAL A 221 17.70 -56.03 -27.27
CA VAL A 221 18.44 -56.20 -28.53
C VAL A 221 19.94 -56.30 -28.27
N ILE A 222 20.48 -55.45 -27.39
CA ILE A 222 21.90 -55.48 -27.01
C ILE A 222 22.27 -56.81 -26.36
N THR A 223 21.47 -57.29 -25.40
CA THR A 223 21.71 -58.58 -24.74
C THR A 223 21.65 -59.75 -25.73
N CYS A 224 20.69 -59.75 -26.65
CA CYS A 224 20.56 -60.79 -27.67
C CYS A 224 21.79 -60.81 -28.61
N CYS A 225 22.23 -59.64 -29.10
CA CYS A 225 23.44 -59.52 -29.91
C CYS A 225 24.69 -60.03 -29.18
N LEU A 226 24.86 -59.71 -27.88
CA LEU A 226 26.00 -60.19 -27.10
C LEU A 226 25.98 -61.71 -26.92
N ILE A 227 24.82 -62.33 -26.73
CA ILE A 227 24.69 -63.79 -26.63
C ILE A 227 25.07 -64.46 -27.95
N PHE A 228 24.60 -63.93 -29.09
CA PHE A 228 24.96 -64.45 -30.41
C PHE A 228 26.47 -64.36 -30.68
N VAL A 229 27.09 -63.22 -30.36
CA VAL A 229 28.55 -63.06 -30.48
C VAL A 229 29.28 -64.05 -29.59
N PHE A 230 28.85 -64.24 -28.34
CA PHE A 230 29.47 -65.19 -27.43
C PHE A 230 29.37 -66.64 -27.94
N PHE A 231 28.22 -67.03 -28.49
CA PHE A 231 28.05 -68.35 -29.11
C PHE A 231 28.95 -68.54 -30.33
N TYR A 232 29.09 -67.52 -31.18
CA TYR A 232 29.95 -67.57 -32.36
C TYR A 232 31.44 -67.58 -32.02
N LEU A 233 31.84 -66.98 -30.89
CA LEU A 233 33.23 -66.94 -30.47
C LEU A 233 33.65 -68.19 -29.70
N LYS A 234 32.69 -68.90 -29.09
CA LYS A 234 32.90 -70.16 -28.38
C LYS A 234 32.90 -71.38 -29.30
N ASN A 235 32.24 -71.29 -30.47
CA ASN A 235 32.08 -72.38 -31.43
C ASN A 235 33.02 -72.22 -32.61
#